data_AF-A0A813GKR7-F1
#
_entry.id   AF-A0A813GKR7-F1
#
_cell.length_a   1.000
_cell.length_b   1.000
_cell.length_c   1.000
_cell.angle_alpha   90.00
_cell.angle_beta   90.00
_cell.angle_gamma   90.00
#
_symmetry.space_group_name_H-M   'P 1'
#
loop_
_entity.id
_entity.type
_entity.pdbx_description
1 polymer ?
#
loop_
_entity_poly.entity_id
_entity_poly.type
_entity_poly.pdbx_seq_one_letter_code
_entity_poly.pdbx_strand_id
1 'polypeptide(L)'
;SCGAMASKEEVQELTDQDTFEKYERFGRMQLDTQLRQCPLCGVLCKPAERADGEVVAEMRCAACASQFCYYHSNAHSGKPCEEYRLQVAKEERLAFRALASNIGAGSVATRSIALPGTTTQEIL
;
A
#
# COMPACT_ATOMS: atom_id res chain seq x y z
N SER A 1 -27.71 6.72 4.22
CA SER A 1 -26.64 5.72 4.41
C SER A 1 -27.23 4.50 5.08
N CYS A 2 -26.85 3.29 4.67
CA CYS A 2 -27.21 2.06 5.38
C CYS A 2 -26.13 1.78 6.43
N GLY A 3 -26.51 1.53 7.69
CA GLY A 3 -25.61 1.22 8.80
C GLY A 3 -25.53 -0.26 9.16
N ALA A 4 -26.04 -1.14 8.29
CA ALA A 4 -25.98 -2.58 8.53
C ALA A 4 -24.52 -3.06 8.58
N MET A 5 -24.22 -3.90 9.56
CA MET A 5 -22.93 -4.55 9.73
C MET A 5 -23.13 -6.05 9.69
N ALA A 6 -22.34 -6.74 8.86
CA ALA A 6 -22.30 -8.19 8.90
C ALA A 6 -21.64 -8.65 10.21
N SER A 7 -22.24 -9.64 10.84
CA SER A 7 -21.66 -10.42 11.93
C SER A 7 -20.45 -11.23 11.43
N LYS A 8 -19.63 -11.71 12.37
CA LYS A 8 -18.47 -12.56 12.04
C LYS A 8 -18.94 -13.87 11.39
N GLU A 9 -20.05 -14.40 11.88
CA GLU A 9 -20.68 -15.64 11.43
C GLU A 9 -21.15 -15.49 9.97
N GLU A 10 -21.83 -14.39 9.62
CA GLU A 10 -22.22 -14.10 8.24
C GLU A 10 -20.99 -13.98 7.32
N VAL A 11 -19.91 -13.33 7.77
CA VAL A 11 -18.67 -13.27 6.97
C VAL A 11 -18.10 -14.68 6.76
N GLN A 12 -18.12 -15.54 7.77
CA GLN A 12 -17.63 -16.91 7.67
C GLN A 12 -18.46 -17.76 6.70
N GLU A 13 -19.79 -17.63 6.74
CA GLU A 13 -20.70 -18.39 5.86
C GLU A 13 -20.62 -17.94 4.40
N LEU A 14 -20.35 -16.65 4.16
CA LEU A 14 -20.32 -16.05 2.83
C LEU A 14 -18.93 -16.10 2.16
N THR A 15 -17.91 -16.58 2.87
CA THR A 15 -16.53 -16.60 2.36
C THR A 15 -15.91 -17.99 2.44
N ASP A 16 -14.93 -18.23 1.57
CA ASP A 16 -14.08 -19.41 1.72
C ASP A 16 -13.13 -19.28 2.92
N GLN A 17 -12.53 -20.40 3.31
CA GLN A 17 -11.65 -20.49 4.47
C GLN A 17 -10.43 -19.53 4.37
N ASP A 18 -9.79 -19.40 3.21
CA ASP A 18 -8.62 -18.52 3.05
C ASP A 18 -9.01 -17.03 3.17
N THR A 19 -10.17 -16.68 2.61
CA THR A 19 -10.75 -15.34 2.72
C THR A 19 -11.14 -15.02 4.17
N PHE A 20 -11.76 -15.97 4.88
CA PHE A 20 -12.10 -15.78 6.29
C PHE A 20 -10.85 -15.65 7.18
N GLU A 21 -9.79 -16.41 6.91
CA GLU A 21 -8.52 -16.27 7.61
C GLU A 21 -7.87 -14.89 7.38
N LYS A 22 -8.01 -14.31 6.19
CA LYS A 22 -7.60 -12.91 5.94
C LYS A 22 -8.40 -11.96 6.81
N TYR A 23 -9.73 -12.10 6.87
CA TYR A 23 -10.59 -11.31 7.73
C TYR A 23 -10.13 -11.37 9.20
N GLU A 24 -9.85 -12.56 9.72
CA GLU A 24 -9.37 -12.72 11.09
C GLU A 24 -7.97 -12.12 11.31
N ARG A 25 -7.07 -12.22 10.32
CA ARG A 25 -5.76 -11.57 10.38
C ARG A 25 -5.91 -10.05 10.45
N PHE A 26 -6.77 -9.46 9.61
CA PHE A 26 -7.04 -8.02 9.64
C PHE A 26 -7.64 -7.57 10.97
N GLY A 27 -8.61 -8.32 11.51
CA GLY A 27 -9.19 -8.03 12.83
C GLY A 27 -8.13 -7.99 13.94
N ARG A 28 -7.20 -8.95 13.95
CA ARG A 28 -6.09 -8.97 14.92
C ARG A 28 -5.14 -7.78 14.76
N MET A 29 -4.82 -7.38 13.53
CA MET A 29 -3.98 -6.20 13.26
C MET A 29 -4.64 -4.87 13.64
N GLN A 30 -5.99 -4.81 13.64
CA GLN A 30 -6.71 -3.64 14.15
C GLN A 30 -6.67 -3.57 15.69
N LEU A 31 -6.67 -4.73 16.37
CA LEU A 31 -6.60 -4.80 17.83
C LEU A 31 -5.19 -4.53 18.39
N ASP A 32 -4.15 -5.00 17.71
CA ASP A 32 -2.75 -4.70 18.05
C ASP A 32 -2.07 -4.04 16.84
N THR A 33 -1.90 -2.71 16.92
CA THR A 33 -1.32 -1.88 15.86
C THR A 33 0.16 -2.15 15.62
N GLN A 34 0.83 -2.93 16.49
CA GLN A 34 2.20 -3.38 16.25
C GLN A 34 2.28 -4.71 15.49
N LEU A 35 1.18 -5.45 15.34
CA LEU A 35 1.24 -6.68 14.56
C LEU A 35 1.47 -6.39 13.07
N ARG A 36 2.36 -7.16 12.46
CA ARG A 36 2.63 -7.13 11.02
C ARG A 36 2.50 -8.51 10.43
N GLN A 37 1.87 -8.59 9.27
CA GLN A 37 1.79 -9.84 8.51
C GLN A 37 3.13 -10.11 7.83
N CYS A 38 3.68 -11.31 8.00
CA CYS A 38 4.82 -11.77 7.23
C CYS A 38 4.46 -11.81 5.73
N PRO A 39 5.25 -11.19 4.85
CA PRO A 39 4.94 -11.14 3.41
C PRO A 39 5.11 -12.49 2.70
N LEU A 40 5.80 -13.46 3.31
CA LEU A 40 6.06 -14.75 2.69
C LEU A 40 5.03 -15.81 3.08
N CYS A 41 4.74 -15.96 4.38
CA CYS A 41 3.87 -17.04 4.88
C CYS A 41 2.56 -16.54 5.52
N GLY A 42 2.34 -15.22 5.60
CA GLY A 42 1.09 -14.65 6.11
C GLY A 42 0.89 -14.70 7.62
N VAL A 43 1.84 -15.24 8.40
CA VAL A 43 1.76 -15.30 9.87
C VAL A 43 1.97 -13.91 10.47
N LEU A 44 1.20 -13.57 11.51
CA LEU A 44 1.36 -12.30 12.23
C LEU A 44 2.59 -12.35 13.13
N CYS A 45 3.41 -11.30 13.06
CA CYS A 45 4.64 -11.13 13.81
C CYS A 45 4.57 -9.83 14.62
N LYS A 46 5.19 -9.82 15.80
CA LYS A 46 5.36 -8.63 16.64
C LYS A 46 6.81 -8.15 16.55
N PRO A 47 7.08 -6.84 16.45
CA PRO A 47 8.45 -6.35 16.46
C PRO A 47 9.12 -6.56 17.82
N ALA A 48 10.44 -6.55 17.82
CA ALA A 48 11.19 -6.29 19.04
C ALA A 48 11.17 -4.80 19.36
N GLU A 49 11.24 -4.46 20.64
CA GLU A 49 11.39 -3.09 21.13
C GLU A 49 12.78 -2.91 21.73
N ARG A 50 13.36 -1.72 21.55
CA ARG A 50 14.57 -1.29 22.23
C ARG A 50 14.26 -0.89 23.67
N ALA A 51 15.30 -0.65 24.47
CA ALA A 51 15.17 -0.27 25.87
C ALA A 51 14.42 1.06 26.10
N ASP A 52 14.39 1.93 25.10
CA ASP A 52 13.66 3.20 25.06
C ASP A 52 12.20 3.06 24.57
N GLY A 53 11.75 1.84 24.24
CA GLY A 53 10.43 1.57 23.70
C GLY A 53 10.32 1.77 22.18
N GLU A 54 11.41 2.12 21.49
CA GLU A 54 11.41 2.25 20.03
C GLU A 54 11.33 0.89 19.34
N VAL A 55 10.51 0.80 18.30
CA VAL A 55 10.37 -0.40 17.47
C VAL A 55 11.65 -0.66 16.67
N VAL A 56 12.14 -1.90 16.73
CA VAL A 56 13.18 -2.38 15.82
C VAL A 56 12.53 -2.72 14.47
N ALA A 57 12.83 -1.92 13.45
CA ALA A 57 12.20 -2.05 12.13
C ALA A 57 12.53 -3.37 11.43
N GLU A 58 13.71 -3.95 11.69
CA GLU A 58 14.11 -5.24 11.12
C GLU A 58 13.39 -6.37 11.85
N MET A 59 12.39 -6.95 11.19
CA MET A 59 11.61 -8.07 11.70
C MET A 59 12.11 -9.38 11.14
N ARG A 60 11.99 -10.45 11.93
CA ARG A 60 12.23 -11.83 11.51
C ARG A 60 11.01 -12.69 11.83
N CYS A 61 10.45 -13.35 10.83
CA CYS A 61 9.33 -14.26 11.05
C CYS A 61 9.77 -15.51 11.80
N ALA A 62 9.10 -15.85 12.90
CA ALA A 62 9.39 -17.07 13.66
C ALA A 62 8.99 -18.36 12.90
N ALA A 63 8.01 -18.29 11.99
CA ALA A 63 7.50 -19.45 11.27
C ALA A 63 8.34 -19.82 10.03
N CYS A 64 8.76 -18.82 9.23
CA CYS A 64 9.47 -19.08 7.96
C CYS A 64 10.87 -18.43 7.88
N ALA A 65 11.33 -17.79 8.96
CA ALA A 65 12.63 -17.12 9.04
C ALA A 65 12.86 -15.94 8.09
N SER A 66 11.87 -15.53 7.27
CA SER A 66 11.99 -14.37 6.39
C SER A 66 12.28 -13.09 7.19
N GLN A 67 13.23 -12.28 6.70
CA GLN A 67 13.45 -10.92 7.19
C GLN A 67 12.59 -9.93 6.41
N PHE A 68 12.00 -8.96 7.09
CA PHE A 68 11.18 -7.92 6.47
C PHE A 68 11.12 -6.67 7.37
N CYS A 69 10.70 -5.55 6.80
CA CYS A 69 10.59 -4.29 7.51
C CYS A 69 9.21 -4.14 8.17
N TYR A 70 9.19 -3.71 9.43
CA TYR A 70 7.99 -3.32 10.16
C TYR A 70 7.16 -2.24 9.44
N TYR A 71 7.81 -1.27 8.81
CA TYR A 71 7.16 -0.13 8.14
C TYR A 71 6.87 -0.37 6.67
N HIS A 72 7.73 -1.12 5.97
CA HIS A 72 7.71 -1.22 4.51
C HIS A 72 7.60 -2.67 3.99
N SER A 73 7.27 -3.63 4.87
CA SER A 73 7.14 -5.03 4.50
C SER A 73 8.41 -5.52 3.76
N ASN A 74 8.28 -6.11 2.56
CA ASN A 74 9.40 -6.66 1.79
C ASN A 74 10.12 -5.66 0.87
N ALA A 75 9.92 -4.35 1.04
CA ALA A 75 10.45 -3.36 0.10
C ALA A 75 11.99 -3.20 0.13
N HIS A 76 12.64 -3.52 1.26
CA HIS A 76 14.09 -3.29 1.43
C HIS A 76 14.79 -4.32 2.31
N SER A 77 14.77 -5.59 1.93
CA SER A 77 15.46 -6.63 2.71
C SER A 77 16.96 -6.31 2.94
N GLY A 78 17.38 -6.35 4.21
CA GLY A 78 18.77 -6.18 4.62
C GLY A 78 19.33 -4.75 4.56
N LYS A 79 18.51 -3.74 4.23
CA LYS A 79 18.94 -2.34 4.23
C LYS A 79 18.26 -1.54 5.35
N PRO A 80 18.91 -0.51 5.92
CA PRO A 80 18.23 0.41 6.82
C PRO A 80 17.12 1.19 6.10
N CYS A 81 16.00 1.45 6.79
CA CYS A 81 14.89 2.24 6.25
C CYS A 81 15.34 3.61 5.70
N GLU A 82 16.35 4.24 6.30
CA GLU A 82 16.88 5.53 5.86
C GLU A 82 17.53 5.44 4.48
N GLU A 83 18.37 4.43 4.25
CA GLU A 83 18.99 4.21 2.94
C GLU A 83 17.91 3.97 1.87
N TYR A 84 16.90 3.16 2.19
CA TYR A 84 15.77 2.92 1.29
C TYR A 84 15.03 4.22 0.93
N ARG A 85 14.72 5.07 1.91
CA ARG A 85 14.05 6.36 1.67
C ARG A 85 14.87 7.28 0.76
N LEU A 86 16.19 7.34 0.98
CA LEU A 86 17.08 8.14 0.14
C LEU A 86 17.15 7.60 -1.30
N GLN A 87 17.16 6.27 -1.45
CA GLN A 87 17.14 5.62 -2.75
C GLN A 87 15.84 5.96 -3.52
N VAL A 88 14.67 5.77 -2.90
CA VAL A 88 13.37 6.07 -3.51
C VAL A 88 13.28 7.53 -3.93
N ALA A 89 13.64 8.48 -3.05
CA ALA A 89 13.61 9.90 -3.36
C ALA A 89 14.52 10.28 -4.55
N LYS A 90 15.69 9.62 -4.67
CA LYS A 90 16.59 9.81 -5.81
C LYS A 90 15.97 9.28 -7.10
N GLU A 91 15.39 8.09 -7.07
CA GLU A 91 14.74 7.46 -8.22
C GLU A 91 13.56 8.29 -8.73
N GLU A 92 12.69 8.75 -7.82
CA GLU A 92 11.55 9.63 -8.13
C GLU A 92 12.02 10.94 -8.79
N ARG A 93 13.08 11.57 -8.26
CA ARG A 93 13.65 12.80 -8.83
C ARG A 93 14.16 12.59 -10.25
N LEU A 94 14.83 11.47 -10.52
CA LEU A 94 15.34 11.14 -11.85
C LEU A 94 14.20 10.85 -12.83
N ALA A 95 13.19 10.10 -12.40
CA ALA A 95 12.01 9.81 -13.19
C ALA A 95 11.26 11.09 -13.58
N PHE A 96 11.04 12.00 -12.62
CA PHE A 96 10.41 13.29 -12.88
C PHE A 96 11.19 14.13 -13.88
N ARG A 97 12.52 14.17 -13.76
CA ARG A 97 13.40 14.88 -14.72
C ARG A 97 13.32 14.29 -16.12
N ALA A 98 13.27 12.97 -16.25
CA ALA A 98 13.15 12.30 -17.55
C ALA A 98 11.80 12.61 -18.22
N LEU A 99 10.70 12.57 -17.46
CA LEU A 99 9.37 12.95 -17.96
C LEU A 99 9.32 14.41 -18.43
N ALA A 100 9.87 15.33 -17.64
CA ALA A 100 9.94 16.75 -18.01
C ALA A 100 10.77 16.98 -19.29
N SER A 101 11.83 16.19 -19.48
CA SER A 101 12.69 16.28 -20.67
C SER A 101 11.99 15.75 -21.93
N ASN A 102 11.11 14.75 -21.79
CA ASN A 102 10.35 14.17 -22.90
C ASN A 102 9.17 15.02 -23.37
N ILE A 103 8.59 15.87 -22.50
CA ILE A 103 7.54 16.83 -22.89
C ILE A 103 8.13 17.98 -23.73
N GLY A 104 9.43 18.28 -23.59
CA GLY A 104 10.12 19.30 -24.41
C GLY A 104 10.40 18.91 -25.87
N ALA A 105 10.22 17.64 -26.25
CA ALA A 105 10.47 17.13 -27.61
C ALA A 105 9.19 16.80 -28.41
N GLY A 106 8.01 17.03 -27.83
CA GLY A 106 6.73 16.81 -28.49
C GLY A 106 6.20 18.09 -29.12
N SER A 107 6.47 18.28 -30.41
CA SER A 107 5.74 19.26 -31.25
C SER A 107 4.24 19.00 -31.13
N VAL A 108 3.52 19.96 -30.53
CA VAL A 108 2.05 19.96 -30.48
C VAL A 108 1.56 20.24 -31.91
N ALA A 109 1.25 19.19 -32.67
CA ALA A 109 0.37 19.31 -33.82
C ALA A 109 -1.07 19.41 -33.27
N THR A 110 -1.50 20.63 -32.96
CA THR A 110 -2.89 20.96 -32.69
C THR A 110 -3.73 20.60 -33.92
N ARG A 111 -4.35 19.42 -33.91
CA ARG A 111 -5.47 19.13 -34.80
C ARG A 111 -6.73 19.66 -34.13
N SER A 112 -7.12 20.86 -34.51
CA SER A 112 -8.44 21.42 -34.25
C SER A 112 -9.49 20.51 -34.90
N ILE A 113 -10.21 19.76 -34.09
CA ILE A 113 -11.44 19.08 -34.52
C ILE A 113 -12.58 20.04 -34.19
N ALA A 114 -13.19 20.60 -35.22
CA ALA A 114 -14.40 21.40 -35.09
C ALA A 114 -15.55 20.49 -34.62
N LEU A 115 -16.14 20.82 -33.48
CA LEU A 115 -17.40 20.22 -33.03
C LEU A 115 -18.56 21.03 -33.62
N PRO A 116 -19.47 20.43 -34.40
CA PRO A 116 -20.72 21.08 -34.76
C PRO A 116 -21.76 20.87 -33.66
N GLY A 117 -22.55 21.90 -33.38
CA GLY A 117 -23.85 21.74 -32.73
C GLY A 117 -24.02 22.49 -31.42
N THR A 118 -24.26 23.79 -31.53
CA THR A 118 -24.97 24.60 -30.52
C THR A 118 -26.37 24.05 -30.28
N THR A 119 -26.77 23.89 -29.01
CA THR A 119 -28.15 24.19 -28.56
C THR A 119 -28.10 24.56 -27.08
N THR A 120 -28.31 25.85 -26.81
CA THR A 120 -28.60 26.40 -25.49
C THR A 120 -30.02 26.00 -25.10
N GLN A 121 -30.23 25.54 -23.86
CA GLN A 121 -31.51 25.73 -23.19
C GLN A 121 -31.31 25.78 -21.67
N GLU A 122 -31.41 26.98 -21.13
CA GLU A 122 -31.84 27.24 -19.75
C GLU A 122 -33.30 26.78 -19.56
N ILE A 123 -33.71 26.57 -18.30
CA ILE A 123 -35.05 26.39 -17.69
C ILE A 123 -34.87 25.33 -16.59
N LEU A 124 -35.07 25.54 -15.28
CA LEU A 124 -35.61 26.61 -14.43
C LEU A 124 -34.95 26.49 -13.05
#